data_AF-A0A833LV38-F1
#
_entry.id   AF-A0A833LV38-F1
#
_cell.length_a   1.000
_cell.length_b   1.000
_cell.length_c   1.000
_cell.angle_alpha   90.00
_cell.angle_beta   90.00
_cell.angle_gamma   90.00
#
_symmetry.space_group_name_H-M   'P 1'
#
loop_
_entity.id
_entity.type
_entity.pdbx_description
1 polymer ?
#
loop_
_entity_poly.entity_id
_entity_poly.type
_entity_poly.pdbx_seq_one_letter_code
_entity_poly.pdbx_strand_id
1 'polypeptide(L)'
;MQTKLTLSIDAGMIERAKRYGLTHGKSVSQIVEDYFPSLTAEEAGRRTALPPITCELAGSRNAKDYRAGDIAVMNAAEFVHSLLP
;
A
#
# COMPACT_ATOMS: atom_id res chain seq x y z
N MET A 1 19.48 16.90 -2.29
CA MET A 1 18.71 18.13 -2.63
C MET A 1 17.39 18.07 -1.89
N GLN A 2 17.03 19.08 -1.09
CA GLN A 2 15.79 19.09 -0.31
C GLN A 2 14.73 19.91 -1.06
N THR A 3 13.78 19.23 -1.69
CA THR A 3 12.65 19.84 -2.41
C THR A 3 11.44 19.92 -1.48
N LYS A 4 10.78 21.07 -1.41
CA LYS A 4 9.56 21.26 -0.60
C LYS A 4 8.34 21.06 -1.49
N LEU A 5 7.46 20.15 -1.11
CA LEU A 5 6.17 19.92 -1.76
C LEU A 5 5.06 20.58 -0.92
N THR A 6 4.27 21.46 -1.53
CA THR A 6 3.10 22.09 -0.90
C THR A 6 1.84 21.49 -1.51
N LEU A 7 0.99 20.89 -0.68
CA LEU A 7 -0.27 20.28 -1.10
C LEU A 7 -1.45 21.18 -0.71
N SER A 8 -2.31 21.50 -1.67
CA SER A 8 -3.60 22.16 -1.41
C SER A 8 -4.66 21.11 -1.14
N ILE A 9 -5.14 21.03 0.10
CA ILE A 9 -6.15 20.08 0.56
C ILE A 9 -7.13 20.78 1.50
N ASP A 10 -8.33 20.22 1.60
CA ASP A 10 -9.40 20.73 2.46
C ASP A 10 -8.99 20.79 3.95
N ALA A 11 -9.46 21.80 4.66
CA ALA A 11 -9.14 22.01 6.08
C ALA A 11 -9.58 20.84 6.97
N GLY A 12 -10.74 20.24 6.68
CA GLY A 12 -11.22 19.06 7.40
C GLY A 12 -10.38 17.81 7.10
N MET A 13 -9.78 17.72 5.92
CA MET A 13 -8.80 16.67 5.60
C MET A 13 -7.49 16.86 6.37
N ILE A 14 -6.99 18.11 6.47
CA ILE A 14 -5.77 18.43 7.23
C ILE A 14 -5.91 18.02 8.69
N GLU A 15 -7.04 18.32 9.34
CA GLU A 15 -7.25 17.97 10.74
C GLU A 15 -7.33 16.46 10.98
N ARG A 16 -7.95 15.72 10.05
CA ARG A 16 -7.96 14.25 10.10
C ARG A 16 -6.54 13.68 9.95
N ALA A 17 -5.76 14.21 9.02
CA ALA A 17 -4.39 13.79 8.80
C ALA A 17 -3.49 14.08 10.01
N LYS A 18 -3.64 15.26 10.64
CA LYS A 18 -2.91 15.60 11.88
C LYS A 18 -3.26 14.66 13.02
N ARG A 19 -4.56 14.35 13.21
CA ARG A 19 -5.02 13.42 14.25
C ARG A 19 -4.42 12.03 14.05
N TYR A 20 -4.43 11.54 12.81
CA TYR A 20 -3.80 10.27 12.45
C TYR A 20 -2.28 10.30 12.71
N GLY A 21 -1.61 11.39 12.34
CA GLY A 21 -0.19 11.58 12.64
C GLY A 21 0.11 11.51 14.14
N LEU A 22 -0.68 12.20 14.97
CA LEU A 22 -0.53 12.18 16.43
C LEU A 22 -0.69 10.77 17.01
N THR A 23 -1.68 9.99 16.54
CA THR A 23 -1.87 8.61 17.03
C THR A 23 -0.73 7.67 16.63
N HIS A 24 -0.05 7.97 15.53
CA HIS A 24 1.08 7.17 15.01
C HIS A 24 2.45 7.76 15.33
N GLY A 25 2.52 8.87 16.08
CA GLY A 25 3.77 9.56 16.43
C GLY A 25 4.52 10.14 15.22
N LYS A 26 3.82 10.45 14.12
CA LYS A 26 4.40 10.97 12.88
C LYS A 26 3.80 12.31 12.48
N SER A 27 4.59 13.17 11.85
CA SER A 27 4.03 14.37 11.22
C SER A 27 3.27 13.99 9.94
N VAL A 28 2.34 14.86 9.50
CA VAL A 28 1.65 14.66 8.22
C VAL A 28 2.65 14.57 7.08
N SER A 29 3.66 15.45 7.05
CA SER A 29 4.72 15.43 6.04
C SER A 29 5.46 14.09 5.99
N GLN A 30 5.84 13.52 7.15
CA GLN A 30 6.47 12.20 7.20
C GLN A 30 5.57 11.09 6.67
N ILE A 31 4.26 11.15 6.98
CA ILE A 31 3.30 10.17 6.46
C ILE A 31 3.26 10.23 4.93
N VAL A 32 3.23 11.43 4.34
CA VAL A 32 3.19 11.55 2.87
C VAL A 32 4.53 11.14 2.26
N GLU A 33 5.66 11.52 2.88
CA GLU A 33 7.01 11.09 2.48
C GLU A 33 7.15 9.57 2.46
N ASP A 34 6.63 8.87 3.47
CA ASP A 34 6.63 7.40 3.54
C ASP A 34 5.70 6.78 2.48
N TYR A 35 4.66 7.50 2.06
CA TYR A 35 3.67 7.02 1.08
C TYR A 35 4.15 7.18 -0.37
N PHE A 36 4.87 8.25 -0.71
CA PHE A 36 5.34 8.48 -2.09
C PHE A 36 6.11 7.29 -2.69
N PRO A 37 7.06 6.64 -1.97
CA PRO A 37 7.73 5.44 -2.46
C PRO A 37 6.78 4.30 -2.82
N SER A 38 5.63 4.19 -2.15
CA SER A 38 4.63 3.16 -2.49
C SER A 38 3.90 3.43 -3.81
N LEU A 39 3.83 4.70 -4.22
CA LEU A 39 3.24 5.12 -5.50
C LEU A 39 4.25 5.12 -6.64
N THR A 40 5.51 5.44 -6.35
CA THR A 40 6.58 5.59 -7.36
C THR A 40 7.52 4.40 -7.42
N ALA A 41 7.36 3.40 -6.56
CA ALA A 41 7.94 2.10 -6.78
C ALA A 41 7.33 1.58 -8.08
N GLU A 42 8.03 1.85 -9.18
CA GLU A 42 7.74 1.24 -10.46
C GLU A 42 7.46 -0.24 -10.24
N GLU A 43 6.54 -0.78 -11.03
CA GLU A 43 6.23 -2.22 -11.13
C GLU A 43 7.48 -3.08 -11.48
N ALA A 44 8.64 -2.44 -11.64
CA ALA A 44 9.99 -2.99 -11.69
C ALA A 44 10.34 -3.78 -10.41
N GLY A 45 9.83 -5.00 -10.34
CA GLY A 45 10.40 -6.04 -9.49
C GLY A 45 9.65 -6.32 -8.20
N ARG A 46 8.31 -6.33 -8.24
CA ARG A 46 7.52 -7.00 -7.19
C ARG A 46 7.74 -8.53 -7.27
N ARG A 47 8.96 -9.00 -6.99
CA ARG A 47 9.18 -10.32 -6.38
C ARG A 47 8.89 -10.18 -4.90
N THR A 48 7.64 -9.90 -4.56
CA THR A 48 7.20 -10.12 -3.18
C THR A 48 7.15 -11.62 -3.01
N ALA A 49 8.23 -12.19 -2.46
CA ALA A 49 8.18 -13.53 -1.92
C ALA A 49 6.96 -13.57 -1.00
N LEU A 50 5.97 -14.38 -1.38
CA LEU A 50 4.75 -14.53 -0.61
C LEU A 50 5.12 -14.99 0.82
N PRO A 51 4.44 -14.48 1.85
CA PRO A 51 4.54 -15.04 3.19
C PRO A 51 4.35 -16.57 3.15
N PRO A 52 5.07 -17.35 3.99
CA PRO A 52 5.01 -18.81 3.94
C PRO A 52 3.59 -19.39 3.97
N ILE A 53 2.71 -18.80 4.78
CA ILE A 53 1.32 -19.23 4.92
C ILE A 53 0.48 -18.99 3.65
N THR A 54 0.76 -17.94 2.87
CA THR A 54 0.03 -17.67 1.63
C THR A 54 0.52 -18.53 0.47
N CYS A 55 1.78 -18.97 0.48
CA CYS A 55 2.27 -20.02 -0.43
C CYS A 55 1.51 -21.33 -0.22
N GLU A 56 1.38 -21.78 1.04
CA GLU A 56 0.68 -23.01 1.38
C GLU A 56 -0.79 -22.98 0.92
N LEU A 57 -1.47 -21.86 1.16
CA LEU A 57 -2.86 -21.67 0.75
C LEU A 57 -3.03 -21.65 -0.78
N ALA A 58 -2.04 -21.12 -1.50
CA ALA A 58 -2.02 -21.09 -2.96
C ALA A 58 -1.54 -22.40 -3.61
N GLY A 59 -1.17 -23.41 -2.81
CA GLY A 59 -0.81 -24.76 -3.27
C GLY A 59 0.67 -24.97 -3.61
N SER A 60 1.59 -24.09 -3.18
CA SER A 60 3.05 -24.29 -3.36
C SER A 60 3.82 -24.17 -2.05
N ARG A 61 4.98 -24.83 -1.99
CA ARG A 61 5.89 -24.85 -0.82
C ARG A 61 6.96 -23.75 -0.87
N ASN A 62 7.05 -22.96 -1.95
CA ASN A 62 8.15 -22.02 -2.15
C ASN A 62 7.68 -20.66 -2.67
N ALA A 63 8.03 -19.59 -1.95
CA ALA A 63 7.73 -18.21 -2.31
C ALA A 63 8.40 -17.71 -3.60
N LYS A 64 9.34 -18.49 -4.13
CA LYS A 64 10.08 -18.23 -5.38
C LYS A 64 9.28 -18.66 -6.62
N ASP A 65 8.25 -19.48 -6.43
CA ASP A 65 7.48 -20.07 -7.52
C ASP A 65 6.38 -19.13 -8.04
N TYR A 66 6.12 -18.03 -7.33
CA TYR A 66 5.12 -17.03 -7.70
C TYR A 66 5.76 -15.72 -8.14
N ARG A 67 5.27 -15.18 -9.25
CA ARG A 67 5.48 -13.82 -9.72
C ARG A 67 4.34 -12.93 -9.22
N ALA A 68 4.61 -11.62 -9.08
CA ALA A 68 3.51 -10.67 -8.90
C ALA A 68 2.57 -10.75 -10.10
N GLY A 69 1.29 -11.05 -9.82
CA GLY A 69 0.26 -11.31 -10.82
C GLY A 69 -0.21 -12.76 -10.87
N ASP A 70 0.57 -13.73 -10.37
CA ASP A 70 0.19 -15.15 -10.37
C ASP A 70 -0.92 -15.47 -9.35
N ILE A 71 -1.06 -14.63 -8.33
CA ILE A 71 -2.18 -14.64 -7.40
C ILE A 71 -3.00 -13.38 -7.67
N ALA A 72 -4.28 -13.58 -8.01
CA ALA A 72 -5.24 -12.50 -8.12
C ALA A 72 -5.41 -11.83 -6.75
N VAL A 73 -4.66 -10.76 -6.51
CA VAL A 73 -4.88 -9.89 -5.36
C VAL A 73 -6.05 -9.00 -5.75
N MET A 74 -7.26 -9.41 -5.37
CA MET A 74 -8.43 -8.55 -5.54
C MET A 74 -8.16 -7.25 -4.81
N ASN A 75 -8.24 -6.13 -5.54
CA ASN A 75 -8.18 -4.84 -4.87
C ASN A 75 -9.45 -4.64 -4.02
N ALA A 76 -9.42 -3.71 -3.07
CA ALA A 76 -10.55 -3.50 -2.16
C ALA A 76 -11.87 -3.14 -2.89
N ALA A 77 -11.81 -2.46 -4.03
CA ALA A 77 -12.98 -2.17 -4.86
C ALA A 77 -13.49 -3.40 -5.62
N GLU A 78 -12.60 -4.28 -6.11
CA GLU A 78 -12.96 -5.55 -6.73
C GLU A 78 -13.60 -6.52 -5.74
N PHE A 79 -13.10 -6.55 -4.49
CA PHE A 79 -13.69 -7.36 -3.43
C PHE A 79 -15.13 -6.94 -3.13
N VAL A 80 -15.38 -5.63 -3.00
CA VAL A 80 -16.74 -5.09 -2.77
C VAL A 80 -17.67 -5.40 -3.94
N HIS A 81 -17.19 -5.30 -5.19
CA HIS A 81 -17.99 -5.67 -6.36
C HIS A 81 -18.31 -7.17 -6.43
N SER A 82 -17.43 -8.05 -5.97
CA SER A 82 -17.70 -9.50 -5.94
C SER A 82 -18.71 -9.93 -4.87
N LEU A 83 -18.94 -9.08 -3.87
CA LEU A 83 -19.89 -9.33 -2.78
C LEU A 83 -21.29 -8.78 -3.06
N LEU A 84 -21.48 -8.08 -4.18
CA LEU A 84 -22.79 -7.66 -4.67
C LEU A 84 -23.31 -8.72 -5.65
N PRO A 85 -24.54 -9.21 -5.47
CA PRO A 85 -25.14 -10.23 -6.33
C PRO A 85 -25.38 -9.77 -7.78
#